data_AF-A0A3A8YVT8-F1
#
_entry.id   AF-A0A3A8YVT8-F1
#
_cell.length_a   1.000
_cell.length_b   1.000
_cell.length_c   1.000
_cell.angle_alpha   90.00
_cell.angle_beta   90.00
_cell.angle_gamma   90.00
#
_symmetry.space_group_name_H-M   'P 1'
#
loop_
_entity.id
_entity.type
_entity.pdbx_description
1 polymer ?
#
loop_
_entity_poly.entity_id
_entity_poly.type
_entity_poly.pdbx_seq_one_letter_code
_entity_poly.pdbx_strand_id
1 'polypeptide(L)'
;MKRKLISSIAVMFIFIVFTTTIVSAKNKPSNNHSSEYARFGITKKSNAYFYKNKRIRILFDEKADHSFEYSFIDIDGTIDIRLLRNKAGNISKLKRIPKKKANKILKDMTGFTPKHPAVKTGNRKEKEYIDIERCTLKDIPTKIKKTIKKRCTENKWYIIKSSNRTYVYSNKIPKDFAFQIIGTNLDIHDIGKKKDGPVLLSIGKDFNFTLTYHSQPIKSTIIKVK
;
A
#
# COMPACT_ATOMS: atom_id res chain seq x y z
N MET A 1 69.77 -21.75 15.84
CA MET A 1 69.06 -22.68 14.92
C MET A 1 67.70 -23.01 15.53
N LYS A 2 66.61 -22.83 14.77
CA LYS A 2 65.22 -23.03 15.20
C LYS A 2 64.71 -24.42 14.78
N ARG A 3 63.69 -24.91 15.54
CA ARG A 3 62.64 -25.94 15.29
C ARG A 3 62.81 -27.17 16.19
N LYS A 4 62.11 -27.22 17.32
CA LYS A 4 60.68 -27.54 17.58
C LYS A 4 60.39 -29.04 17.42
N LEU A 5 60.30 -29.71 18.57
CA LEU A 5 59.73 -31.05 18.76
C LEU A 5 58.20 -30.95 18.79
N ILE A 6 57.55 -31.94 18.19
CA ILE A 6 56.10 -32.17 18.14
C ILE A 6 55.74 -33.13 19.28
N SER A 7 54.63 -32.90 19.98
CA SER A 7 53.74 -33.94 20.57
C SER A 7 52.73 -33.22 21.49
N SER A 8 51.51 -32.94 21.03
CA SER A 8 50.32 -33.81 21.03
C SER A 8 49.72 -34.01 22.43
N ILE A 9 48.78 -33.13 22.80
CA ILE A 9 47.73 -33.42 23.78
C ILE A 9 46.40 -33.26 23.06
N ALA A 10 45.73 -34.39 22.85
CA ALA A 10 44.39 -34.48 22.32
C ALA A 10 43.41 -33.95 23.38
N VAL A 11 42.86 -32.76 23.15
CA VAL A 11 41.70 -32.25 23.89
C VAL A 11 40.46 -32.54 23.05
N MET A 12 39.74 -33.57 23.47
CA MET A 12 38.44 -33.97 22.93
C MET A 12 37.41 -32.88 23.27
N PHE A 13 37.23 -31.91 22.38
CA PHE A 13 36.15 -30.92 22.47
C PHE A 13 34.85 -31.55 21.96
N ILE A 14 33.98 -31.92 22.90
CA ILE A 14 32.58 -32.23 22.65
C ILE A 14 31.89 -30.92 22.22
N PHE A 15 31.67 -30.74 20.92
CA PHE A 15 30.81 -29.67 20.40
C PHE A 15 29.35 -30.00 20.71
N ILE A 16 28.85 -29.51 21.84
CA ILE A 16 27.41 -29.42 22.08
C ILE A 16 26.89 -28.34 21.13
N VAL A 17 26.33 -28.75 20.00
CA VAL A 17 25.63 -27.84 19.08
C VAL A 17 24.34 -27.41 19.77
N PHE A 18 24.40 -26.32 20.52
CA PHE A 18 23.20 -25.58 20.90
C PHE A 18 22.64 -24.96 19.61
N THR A 19 21.76 -25.71 18.92
CA THR A 19 20.91 -25.12 17.90
C THR A 19 19.96 -24.18 18.64
N THR A 20 20.32 -22.91 18.74
CA THR A 20 19.36 -21.88 19.12
C THR A 20 18.30 -21.88 18.02
N THR A 21 17.17 -22.53 18.27
CA THR A 21 15.97 -22.30 17.50
C THR A 21 15.58 -20.85 17.78
N ILE A 22 15.99 -19.96 16.89
CA ILE A 22 15.41 -18.63 16.84
C ILE A 22 13.94 -18.86 16.50
N VAL A 23 13.10 -18.86 17.52
CA VAL A 23 11.66 -18.70 17.37
C VAL A 23 11.50 -17.35 16.69
N SER A 24 11.36 -17.40 15.36
CA SER A 24 10.98 -16.25 14.55
C SER A 24 9.65 -15.77 15.09
N ALA A 25 9.69 -14.69 15.85
CA ALA A 25 8.52 -13.97 16.30
C ALA A 25 7.61 -13.80 15.10
N LYS A 26 6.36 -14.25 15.21
CA LYS A 26 5.33 -14.16 14.17
C LYS A 26 5.38 -12.77 13.53
N ASN A 27 6.00 -12.67 12.36
CA ASN A 27 6.02 -11.45 11.56
C ASN A 27 4.58 -11.17 11.16
N LYS A 28 3.95 -10.26 11.90
CA LYS A 28 2.68 -9.66 11.55
C LYS A 28 2.86 -9.02 10.16
N PRO A 29 2.05 -9.35 9.15
CA PRO A 29 2.23 -8.78 7.83
C PRO A 29 1.99 -7.28 7.91
N SER A 30 3.06 -6.49 7.83
CA SER A 30 2.94 -5.18 7.21
C SER A 30 2.53 -5.44 5.77
N ASN A 31 1.47 -4.80 5.29
CA ASN A 31 0.95 -4.93 3.92
C ASN A 31 1.89 -4.23 2.90
N ASN A 32 3.19 -4.34 3.13
CA ASN A 32 4.22 -3.73 2.32
C ASN A 32 4.45 -4.63 1.11
N HIS A 33 3.58 -4.49 0.12
CA HIS A 33 3.66 -5.20 -1.15
C HIS A 33 4.98 -4.95 -1.92
N SER A 34 5.86 -4.08 -1.43
CA SER A 34 7.11 -3.72 -2.09
C SER A 34 7.99 -4.93 -2.40
N SER A 35 8.07 -5.93 -1.53
CA SER A 35 8.85 -7.15 -1.79
C SER A 35 8.22 -8.06 -2.85
N GLU A 36 6.90 -8.22 -2.83
CA GLU A 36 6.15 -8.98 -3.84
C GLU A 36 6.26 -8.32 -5.22
N TYR A 37 6.09 -7.00 -5.28
CA TYR A 37 6.13 -6.21 -6.52
C TYR A 37 7.53 -6.15 -7.14
N ALA A 38 8.58 -6.13 -6.30
CA ALA A 38 9.96 -6.16 -6.76
C ALA A 38 10.28 -7.38 -7.64
N ARG A 39 9.70 -8.56 -7.33
CA ARG A 39 9.87 -9.79 -8.13
C ARG A 39 9.34 -9.66 -9.56
N PHE A 40 8.49 -8.67 -9.82
CA PHE A 40 7.94 -8.36 -11.14
C PHE A 40 8.59 -7.12 -11.77
N GLY A 41 9.72 -6.66 -11.25
CA GLY A 41 10.44 -5.48 -11.76
C GLY A 41 9.72 -4.16 -11.45
N ILE A 42 8.77 -4.16 -10.52
CA ILE A 42 8.14 -2.95 -10.00
C ILE A 42 8.95 -2.49 -8.80
N THR A 43 9.51 -1.30 -8.89
CA THR A 43 10.25 -0.66 -7.80
C THR A 43 9.41 0.46 -7.21
N LYS A 44 9.46 0.63 -5.90
CA LYS A 44 8.89 1.79 -5.23
C LYS A 44 10.04 2.77 -4.97
N LYS A 45 9.95 3.99 -5.52
CA LYS A 45 10.87 5.10 -5.18
C LYS A 45 10.02 6.22 -4.64
N SER A 46 10.25 6.59 -3.38
CA SER A 46 9.44 7.59 -2.69
C SER A 46 7.94 7.24 -2.77
N ASN A 47 7.10 8.13 -3.32
CA ASN A 47 5.65 7.98 -3.43
C ASN A 47 5.16 7.34 -4.74
N ALA A 48 6.08 6.95 -5.62
CA ALA A 48 5.74 6.48 -6.95
C ALA A 48 6.25 5.04 -7.17
N TYR A 49 5.43 4.26 -7.86
CA TYR A 49 5.89 2.98 -8.39
C TYR A 49 6.46 3.19 -9.79
N PHE A 50 7.49 2.41 -10.11
CA PHE A 50 8.16 2.45 -11.40
C PHE A 50 8.27 1.04 -11.96
N TYR A 51 8.04 0.89 -13.26
CA TYR A 51 8.27 -0.36 -13.98
C TYR A 51 9.06 -0.05 -15.24
N LYS A 52 10.20 -0.73 -15.43
CA LYS A 52 11.15 -0.45 -16.52
C LYS A 52 11.50 1.04 -16.61
N ASN A 53 11.81 1.65 -15.47
CA ASN A 53 12.14 3.08 -15.31
C ASN A 53 11.03 4.07 -15.72
N LYS A 54 9.79 3.60 -15.92
CA LYS A 54 8.62 4.45 -16.19
C LYS A 54 7.73 4.55 -14.96
N ARG A 55 7.39 5.76 -14.53
CA ARG A 55 6.47 6.04 -13.42
C ARG A 55 5.10 5.45 -13.74
N ILE A 56 4.61 4.57 -12.87
CA ILE A 56 3.31 3.90 -13.02
C ILE A 56 2.20 4.91 -12.77
N ARG A 57 1.26 5.00 -13.71
CA ARG A 57 0.07 5.84 -13.65
C ARG A 57 -1.11 5.12 -13.02
N ILE A 58 -1.30 3.85 -13.37
CA ILE A 58 -2.33 2.99 -12.80
C ILE A 58 -1.63 1.72 -12.31
N LEU A 59 -1.75 1.43 -11.02
CA LEU A 59 -1.35 0.15 -10.44
C LEU A 59 -2.57 -0.52 -9.85
N PHE A 60 -3.08 -1.56 -10.52
CA PHE A 60 -4.17 -2.39 -10.01
C PHE A 60 -3.65 -3.79 -9.67
N ASP A 61 -3.62 -4.12 -8.39
CA ASP A 61 -3.30 -5.46 -7.88
C ASP A 61 -4.60 -6.20 -7.58
N GLU A 62 -4.94 -7.15 -8.45
CA GLU A 62 -6.25 -7.79 -8.49
C GLU A 62 -6.20 -9.22 -7.98
N LYS A 63 -7.10 -9.53 -7.06
CA LYS A 63 -7.34 -10.87 -6.52
C LYS A 63 -8.07 -11.76 -7.53
N ALA A 64 -8.07 -13.06 -7.28
CA ALA A 64 -8.75 -14.04 -8.14
C ALA A 64 -10.27 -13.80 -8.27
N ASP A 65 -10.90 -13.12 -7.30
CA ASP A 65 -12.32 -12.74 -7.32
C ASP A 65 -12.59 -11.38 -8.00
N HIS A 66 -11.59 -10.81 -8.68
CA HIS A 66 -11.58 -9.49 -9.31
C HIS A 66 -11.64 -8.29 -8.35
N SER A 67 -11.63 -8.49 -7.04
CA SER A 67 -11.45 -7.39 -6.08
C SER A 67 -9.99 -6.95 -6.01
N PHE A 68 -9.74 -5.74 -5.50
CA PHE A 68 -8.37 -5.24 -5.39
C PHE A 68 -7.72 -5.62 -4.05
N GLU A 69 -6.50 -6.16 -4.12
CA GLU A 69 -5.56 -6.18 -2.99
C GLU A 69 -5.04 -4.75 -2.75
N TYR A 70 -4.63 -4.10 -3.84
CA TYR A 70 -4.14 -2.73 -3.83
C TYR A 70 -4.51 -2.04 -5.14
N SER A 71 -4.80 -0.75 -5.07
CA SER A 71 -5.13 0.05 -6.24
C SER A 71 -4.75 1.51 -6.01
N PHE A 72 -4.02 2.07 -6.97
CA PHE A 72 -3.46 3.40 -6.88
C PHE A 72 -3.42 4.07 -8.25
N ILE A 73 -3.64 5.38 -8.27
CA ILE A 73 -3.48 6.23 -9.45
C ILE A 73 -2.53 7.38 -9.16
N ASP A 74 -1.66 7.62 -10.12
CA ASP A 74 -0.70 8.71 -10.16
C ASP A 74 -0.78 9.39 -11.52
N ILE A 75 -1.43 10.54 -11.59
CA ILE A 75 -1.71 11.20 -12.86
C ILE A 75 -0.45 11.64 -13.62
N ASP A 76 0.67 11.76 -12.91
CA ASP A 76 1.99 12.10 -13.48
C ASP A 76 2.69 10.88 -14.10
N GLY A 77 2.17 9.67 -13.87
CA GLY A 77 2.72 8.44 -14.43
C GLY A 77 2.46 8.30 -15.93
N THR A 78 3.18 7.39 -16.57
CA THR A 78 3.09 7.10 -18.02
C THR A 78 2.84 5.64 -18.36
N ILE A 79 2.86 4.74 -17.38
CA ILE A 79 2.66 3.30 -17.60
C ILE A 79 1.51 2.75 -16.76
N ASP A 80 0.61 2.00 -17.39
CA ASP A 80 -0.56 1.42 -16.73
C ASP A 80 -0.38 -0.10 -16.58
N ILE A 81 -0.48 -0.61 -15.36
CA ILE A 81 -0.16 -1.99 -15.00
C ILE A 81 -1.28 -2.61 -14.16
N ARG A 82 -1.53 -3.90 -14.44
CA ARG A 82 -2.39 -4.77 -13.64
C ARG A 82 -1.60 -6.00 -13.20
N LEU A 83 -1.55 -6.25 -11.90
CA LEU A 83 -1.07 -7.50 -11.30
C LEU A 83 -2.28 -8.41 -11.07
N LEU A 84 -2.14 -9.69 -11.37
CA LEU A 84 -3.19 -10.70 -11.22
C LEU A 84 -2.73 -11.76 -10.23
N ARG A 85 -3.47 -11.91 -9.13
CA ARG A 85 -3.22 -12.92 -8.10
C ARG A 85 -4.02 -14.20 -8.39
N ASN A 86 -3.43 -15.34 -8.05
CA ASN A 86 -4.11 -16.63 -8.11
C ASN A 86 -4.98 -16.84 -6.85
N LYS A 87 -5.70 -17.98 -6.77
CA LYS A 87 -6.58 -18.31 -5.63
C LYS A 87 -5.82 -18.45 -4.30
N ALA A 88 -4.52 -18.74 -4.35
CA ALA A 88 -3.65 -18.80 -3.17
C ALA A 88 -3.19 -17.39 -2.70
N GLY A 89 -3.58 -16.33 -3.41
CA GLY A 89 -3.20 -14.95 -3.09
C GLY A 89 -1.86 -14.50 -3.66
N ASN A 90 -1.12 -15.37 -4.35
CA ASN A 90 0.18 -15.02 -4.93
C ASN A 90 0.00 -14.29 -6.27
N ILE A 91 0.80 -13.25 -6.52
CA ILE A 91 0.87 -12.62 -7.84
C ILE A 91 1.35 -13.66 -8.85
N SER A 92 0.52 -13.95 -9.85
CA SER A 92 0.80 -14.92 -10.92
C SER A 92 1.17 -14.26 -12.24
N LYS A 93 0.72 -13.01 -12.48
CA LYS A 93 0.96 -12.33 -13.76
C LYS A 93 0.96 -10.81 -13.63
N LEU A 94 1.90 -10.18 -14.35
CA LEU A 94 1.89 -8.75 -14.64
C LEU A 94 1.37 -8.53 -16.07
N LYS A 95 0.40 -7.64 -16.25
CA LYS A 95 -0.14 -7.21 -17.56
C LYS A 95 -0.09 -5.70 -17.71
N ARG A 96 0.12 -5.23 -18.94
CA ARG A 96 -0.11 -3.83 -19.32
C ARG A 96 -1.61 -3.59 -19.48
N ILE A 97 -2.10 -2.45 -19.00
CA ILE A 97 -3.46 -2.00 -19.30
C ILE A 97 -3.42 -1.27 -20.66
N PRO A 98 -4.22 -1.69 -21.66
CA PRO A 98 -4.25 -1.00 -22.95
C PRO A 98 -4.68 0.46 -22.83
N LYS A 99 -4.09 1.36 -23.63
CA LYS A 99 -4.33 2.82 -23.57
C LYS A 99 -5.80 3.20 -23.57
N LYS A 100 -6.62 2.59 -24.46
CA LYS A 100 -8.07 2.84 -24.53
C LYS A 100 -8.78 2.50 -23.20
N LYS A 101 -8.41 1.39 -22.57
CA LYS A 101 -8.97 0.95 -21.28
C LYS A 101 -8.47 1.84 -20.13
N ALA A 102 -7.19 2.20 -20.12
CA ALA A 102 -6.62 3.11 -19.12
C ALA A 102 -7.28 4.49 -19.18
N ASN A 103 -7.49 5.04 -20.37
CA ASN A 103 -8.17 6.33 -20.53
C ASN A 103 -9.62 6.29 -20.04
N LYS A 104 -10.34 5.17 -20.28
CA LYS A 104 -11.68 4.98 -19.73
C LYS A 104 -11.65 4.99 -18.19
N ILE A 105 -10.75 4.21 -17.57
CA ILE A 105 -10.57 4.20 -16.11
C ILE A 105 -10.32 5.62 -15.57
N LEU A 106 -9.42 6.36 -16.20
CA LEU A 106 -9.07 7.71 -15.75
C LEU A 106 -10.21 8.71 -15.93
N LYS A 107 -10.98 8.60 -17.01
CA LYS A 107 -12.17 9.43 -17.23
C LYS A 107 -13.23 9.13 -16.17
N ASP A 108 -13.49 7.86 -15.93
CA ASP A 108 -14.48 7.40 -14.96
C ASP A 108 -14.12 7.87 -13.54
N MET A 109 -12.81 7.92 -13.21
CA MET A 109 -12.34 8.37 -11.89
C MET A 109 -12.18 9.88 -11.79
N THR A 110 -11.39 10.51 -12.66
CA THR A 110 -11.00 11.92 -12.47
C THR A 110 -11.96 12.91 -13.12
N GLY A 111 -12.98 12.43 -13.84
CA GLY A 111 -13.84 13.26 -14.69
C GLY A 111 -13.16 13.76 -15.97
N PHE A 112 -11.85 13.52 -16.13
CA PHE A 112 -11.06 13.94 -17.29
C PHE A 112 -10.12 12.81 -17.75
N THR A 113 -9.65 12.89 -19.00
CA THR A 113 -8.55 12.04 -19.47
C THR A 113 -7.30 12.90 -19.59
N PRO A 114 -6.30 12.73 -18.71
CA PRO A 114 -5.04 13.49 -18.79
C PRO A 114 -4.47 13.41 -20.21
N LYS A 115 -4.18 14.56 -20.82
CA LYS A 115 -3.43 14.59 -22.08
C LYS A 115 -2.03 14.03 -21.80
N HIS A 116 -1.63 13.03 -22.59
CA HIS A 116 -0.30 12.43 -22.49
C HIS A 116 0.67 13.11 -23.46
N PRO A 117 1.90 13.47 -23.03
CA PRO A 117 2.36 13.51 -21.64
C PRO A 117 1.79 14.73 -20.90
N ALA A 118 1.57 14.60 -19.60
CA ALA A 118 1.28 15.74 -18.74
C ALA A 118 2.38 16.80 -18.95
N VAL A 119 1.98 18.04 -19.22
CA VAL A 119 2.90 19.18 -19.32
C VAL A 119 3.76 19.18 -18.07
N LYS A 120 5.09 19.12 -18.25
CA LYS A 120 6.04 19.35 -17.16
C LYS A 120 5.84 20.78 -16.67
N THR A 121 4.93 20.98 -15.72
CA THR A 121 4.89 22.20 -14.94
C THR A 121 6.10 22.14 -14.02
N GLY A 122 7.01 23.09 -14.20
CA GLY A 122 8.36 23.08 -13.65
C GLY A 122 8.42 22.91 -12.13
N ASN A 123 9.55 22.35 -11.68
CA ASN A 123 10.06 22.39 -10.31
C ASN A 123 9.08 22.02 -9.18
N ARG A 124 8.23 21.00 -9.39
CA ARG A 124 7.55 20.37 -8.27
C ARG A 124 8.58 19.54 -7.51
N LYS A 125 9.08 20.05 -6.36
CA LYS A 125 9.91 19.27 -5.43
C LYS A 125 9.24 17.92 -5.24
N GLU A 126 9.99 16.84 -5.47
CA GLU A 126 9.54 15.46 -5.32
C GLU A 126 9.16 15.24 -3.86
N LYS A 127 7.89 15.46 -3.51
CA LYS A 127 7.45 15.38 -2.12
C LYS A 127 7.28 13.89 -1.76
N GLU A 128 8.11 13.43 -0.84
CA GLU A 128 8.04 12.10 -0.22
C GLU A 128 6.70 11.91 0.50
N TYR A 129 5.80 11.14 -0.11
CA TYR A 129 4.54 10.73 0.51
C TYR A 129 4.51 9.21 0.56
N ILE A 130 5.37 8.67 1.43
CA ILE A 130 5.74 7.24 1.43
C ILE A 130 4.83 6.36 2.27
N ASP A 131 3.95 6.93 3.08
CA ASP A 131 3.34 6.22 4.19
C ASP A 131 1.81 6.13 4.09
N ILE A 132 1.29 5.53 3.02
CA ILE A 132 -0.13 5.20 2.88
C ILE A 132 -0.27 3.74 2.46
N GLU A 133 -1.05 2.98 3.23
CA GLU A 133 -1.29 1.56 3.01
C GLU A 133 -2.79 1.27 3.01
N ARG A 134 -3.23 0.41 2.09
CA ARG A 134 -4.55 -0.23 2.19
C ARG A 134 -4.48 -1.34 3.22
N CYS A 135 -5.43 -1.36 4.16
CA CYS A 135 -5.45 -2.40 5.18
C CYS A 135 -6.88 -2.86 5.49
N THR A 136 -6.98 -4.01 6.14
CA THR A 136 -8.22 -4.56 6.67
C THR A 136 -8.25 -4.41 8.20
N LEU A 137 -9.41 -4.70 8.80
CA LEU A 137 -9.52 -4.75 10.27
C LEU A 137 -8.62 -5.81 10.93
N LYS A 138 -8.03 -6.73 10.17
CA LYS A 138 -7.08 -7.73 10.68
C LYS A 138 -5.66 -7.18 10.78
N ASP A 139 -5.32 -6.19 9.96
CA ASP A 139 -3.94 -5.70 9.81
C ASP A 139 -3.63 -4.57 10.82
N ILE A 140 -4.67 -3.86 11.29
CA ILE A 140 -4.54 -2.73 12.22
C ILE A 140 -4.35 -3.14 13.70
N PRO A 141 -3.84 -2.24 14.56
CA PRO A 141 -3.72 -2.51 16.00
C PRO A 141 -5.08 -2.76 16.67
N THR A 142 -5.09 -3.64 17.68
CA THR A 142 -6.30 -4.05 18.41
C THR A 142 -7.07 -2.86 18.99
N LYS A 143 -6.36 -1.83 19.48
CA LYS A 143 -6.96 -0.62 20.02
C LYS A 143 -7.78 0.12 18.96
N ILE A 144 -7.19 0.33 17.78
CA ILE A 144 -7.86 0.98 16.63
C ILE A 144 -9.05 0.14 16.15
N LYS A 145 -8.90 -1.18 16.06
CA LYS A 145 -10.00 -2.09 15.72
C LYS A 145 -11.19 -1.97 16.68
N LYS A 146 -10.93 -1.94 18.00
CA LYS A 146 -11.96 -1.74 19.03
C LYS A 146 -12.62 -0.36 18.88
N THR A 147 -11.83 0.69 18.63
CA THR A 147 -12.34 2.04 18.37
C THR A 147 -13.28 2.07 17.16
N ILE A 148 -12.88 1.50 16.02
CA ILE A 148 -13.72 1.43 14.82
C ILE A 148 -15.05 0.75 15.13
N LYS A 149 -15.01 -0.43 15.73
CA LYS A 149 -16.23 -1.20 16.06
C LYS A 149 -17.18 -0.43 16.99
N LYS A 150 -16.65 0.31 17.96
CA LYS A 150 -17.45 1.01 18.97
C LYS A 150 -17.95 2.39 18.50
N ARG A 151 -17.15 3.11 17.70
CA ARG A 151 -17.36 4.55 17.42
C ARG A 151 -17.62 4.87 15.96
N CYS A 152 -17.40 3.93 15.05
CA CYS A 152 -17.58 4.14 13.61
C CYS A 152 -18.79 3.37 13.08
N THR A 153 -19.94 3.55 13.73
CA THR A 153 -21.19 2.83 13.45
C THR A 153 -22.05 3.51 12.37
N GLU A 154 -21.98 4.84 12.28
CA GLU A 154 -22.71 5.62 11.27
C GLU A 154 -22.03 5.57 9.90
N ASN A 155 -22.80 5.73 8.83
CA ASN A 155 -22.32 5.85 7.46
C ASN A 155 -21.72 7.24 7.19
N LYS A 156 -20.51 7.46 7.69
CA LYS A 156 -19.73 8.69 7.51
C LYS A 156 -18.25 8.38 7.39
N TRP A 157 -17.48 9.40 7.03
CA TRP A 157 -16.02 9.32 6.98
C TRP A 157 -15.40 9.61 8.34
N TYR A 158 -14.39 8.83 8.71
CA TYR A 158 -13.68 8.96 9.98
C TYR A 158 -12.19 9.13 9.74
N ILE A 159 -11.59 10.08 10.48
CA ILE A 159 -10.14 10.24 10.58
C ILE A 159 -9.75 9.86 12.01
N ILE A 160 -9.09 8.72 12.17
CA ILE A 160 -8.74 8.15 13.46
C ILE A 160 -7.25 8.38 13.69
N LYS A 161 -6.91 9.29 14.59
CA LYS A 161 -5.53 9.64 14.95
C LYS A 161 -5.05 8.79 16.12
N SER A 162 -3.97 8.03 15.92
CA SER A 162 -3.23 7.33 16.99
C SER A 162 -1.85 7.98 17.21
N SER A 163 -1.08 7.44 18.15
CA SER A 163 0.30 7.90 18.42
C SER A 163 1.25 7.71 17.25
N ASN A 164 1.06 6.67 16.44
CA ASN A 164 1.98 6.28 15.38
C ASN A 164 1.44 6.43 13.95
N ARG A 165 0.11 6.43 13.77
CA ARG A 165 -0.53 6.47 12.44
C ARG A 165 -1.86 7.21 12.50
N THR A 166 -2.30 7.67 11.33
CA THR A 166 -3.66 8.12 11.09
C THR A 166 -4.39 7.08 10.25
N TYR A 167 -5.67 6.83 10.51
CA TYR A 167 -6.48 5.91 9.72
C TYR A 167 -7.67 6.65 9.10
N VAL A 168 -7.91 6.45 7.81
CA VAL A 168 -9.12 6.89 7.12
C VAL A 168 -10.04 5.70 6.99
N TYR A 169 -11.26 5.81 7.54
CA TYR A 169 -12.24 4.73 7.57
C TYR A 169 -13.62 5.18 7.11
N SER A 170 -14.31 4.32 6.36
CA SER A 170 -15.75 4.45 6.07
C SER A 170 -16.37 3.05 5.87
N ASN A 171 -17.57 2.83 6.38
CA ASN A 171 -18.18 1.48 6.50
C ASN A 171 -19.00 1.01 5.29
N LYS A 172 -19.49 1.91 4.42
CA LYS A 172 -20.37 1.58 3.29
C LYS A 172 -19.93 2.21 1.96
N ILE A 173 -18.62 2.27 1.72
CA ILE A 173 -18.05 2.63 0.41
C ILE A 173 -17.80 1.33 -0.38
N PRO A 174 -17.60 1.34 -1.70
CA PRO A 174 -17.26 0.13 -2.43
C PRO A 174 -15.95 -0.47 -1.94
N LYS A 175 -15.95 -1.80 -1.71
CA LYS A 175 -14.78 -2.59 -1.31
C LYS A 175 -13.59 -2.32 -2.24
N ASP A 176 -13.91 -2.07 -3.50
CA ASP A 176 -13.00 -1.73 -4.57
C ASP A 176 -12.98 -0.21 -4.78
N PHE A 177 -12.20 0.47 -3.97
CA PHE A 177 -11.80 1.86 -4.19
C PHE A 177 -10.35 1.95 -4.69
N ALA A 178 -10.00 3.03 -5.36
CA ALA A 178 -8.61 3.48 -5.53
C ALA A 178 -8.43 4.85 -4.86
N PHE A 179 -7.19 5.21 -4.61
CA PHE A 179 -6.84 6.52 -4.08
C PHE A 179 -5.71 7.17 -4.88
N GLN A 180 -5.66 8.49 -4.79
CA GLN A 180 -4.61 9.32 -5.37
C GLN A 180 -4.24 10.45 -4.40
N ILE A 181 -3.00 10.94 -4.50
CA ILE A 181 -2.54 12.13 -3.77
C ILE A 181 -2.31 13.25 -4.77
N ILE A 182 -3.03 14.36 -4.62
CA ILE A 182 -2.83 15.59 -5.41
C ILE A 182 -2.43 16.71 -4.45
N GLY A 183 -1.14 17.04 -4.39
CA GLY A 183 -0.63 17.98 -3.39
C GLY A 183 -0.82 17.40 -1.98
N THR A 184 -1.65 18.06 -1.16
CA THR A 184 -2.03 17.56 0.18
C THR A 184 -3.40 16.88 0.19
N ASN A 185 -4.06 16.71 -0.96
CA ASN A 185 -5.37 16.10 -1.01
C ASN A 185 -5.27 14.59 -1.19
N LEU A 186 -5.80 13.83 -0.24
CA LEU A 186 -6.10 12.40 -0.38
C LEU A 186 -7.48 12.26 -0.98
N ASP A 187 -7.54 11.81 -2.22
CA ASP A 187 -8.78 11.63 -2.95
C ASP A 187 -9.06 10.15 -3.15
N ILE A 188 -10.28 9.73 -2.78
CA ILE A 188 -10.72 8.34 -2.82
C ILE A 188 -11.86 8.23 -3.83
N HIS A 189 -11.78 7.22 -4.69
CA HIS A 189 -12.78 6.94 -5.72
C HIS A 189 -13.20 5.49 -5.66
N ASP A 190 -14.50 5.23 -5.78
CA ASP A 190 -14.96 3.90 -6.13
C ASP A 190 -14.53 3.50 -7.55
N ILE A 191 -14.15 2.23 -7.72
CA ILE A 191 -13.70 1.69 -9.00
C ILE A 191 -14.24 0.29 -9.31
N GLY A 192 -14.88 -0.37 -8.35
CA GLY A 192 -15.49 -1.69 -8.55
C GLY A 192 -17.00 -1.67 -8.46
N LYS A 193 -17.58 -2.79 -8.91
CA LYS A 193 -19.03 -2.96 -9.04
C LYS A 193 -19.71 -3.37 -7.71
N LYS A 194 -18.94 -3.87 -6.74
CA LYS A 194 -19.46 -4.38 -5.47
C LYS A 194 -19.34 -3.33 -4.37
N LYS A 195 -20.48 -2.98 -3.76
CA LYS A 195 -20.61 -1.94 -2.72
C LYS A 195 -20.61 -2.50 -1.29
N ASP A 196 -19.72 -3.44 -1.00
CA ASP A 196 -19.86 -4.38 0.13
C ASP A 196 -18.63 -4.47 1.06
N GLY A 197 -17.80 -3.43 1.18
CA GLY A 197 -16.65 -3.47 2.10
C GLY A 197 -16.14 -2.11 2.55
N PRO A 198 -15.53 -2.00 3.74
CA PRO A 198 -15.08 -0.71 4.24
C PRO A 198 -13.90 -0.17 3.43
N VAL A 199 -13.82 1.16 3.33
CA VAL A 199 -12.55 1.84 3.07
C VAL A 199 -11.77 1.83 4.37
N LEU A 200 -10.51 1.39 4.30
CA LEU A 200 -9.58 1.54 5.40
C LEU A 200 -8.16 1.77 4.84
N LEU A 201 -7.66 2.99 5.06
CA LEU A 201 -6.30 3.39 4.75
C LEU A 201 -5.55 3.69 6.03
N SER A 202 -4.29 3.25 6.11
CA SER A 202 -3.38 3.57 7.19
C SER A 202 -2.31 4.52 6.68
N ILE A 203 -2.17 5.66 7.33
CA ILE A 203 -1.41 6.81 6.88
C ILE A 203 -0.37 7.16 7.94
N GLY A 204 0.83 7.54 7.55
CA GLY A 204 1.88 8.02 8.44
C GLY A 204 1.45 9.21 9.28
N LYS A 205 1.92 9.27 10.53
CA LYS A 205 1.44 10.29 11.48
C LYS A 205 1.72 11.73 11.01
N ASP A 206 2.81 11.94 10.28
CA ASP A 206 3.28 13.27 9.88
C ASP A 206 2.68 13.73 8.54
N PHE A 207 1.86 12.90 7.88
CA PHE A 207 1.21 13.29 6.65
C PHE A 207 -0.06 14.10 6.95
N ASN A 208 0.02 15.41 6.70
CA ASN A 208 -1.14 16.30 6.74
C ASN A 208 -1.89 16.26 5.41
N PHE A 209 -3.18 15.95 5.46
CA PHE A 209 -4.01 15.84 4.26
C PHE A 209 -5.40 16.44 4.42
N THR A 210 -5.95 16.89 3.29
CA THR A 210 -7.40 17.05 3.10
C THR A 210 -7.97 15.77 2.51
N LEU A 211 -9.27 15.55 2.68
CA LEU A 211 -9.92 14.33 2.24
C LEU A 211 -11.08 14.66 1.30
N THR A 212 -11.04 14.07 0.10
CA THR A 212 -12.13 14.11 -0.88
C THR A 212 -12.60 12.70 -1.23
N TYR A 213 -13.87 12.59 -1.60
CA TYR A 213 -14.46 11.41 -2.18
C TYR A 213 -15.09 11.80 -3.52
N HIS A 214 -14.73 11.11 -4.60
CA HIS A 214 -15.11 11.52 -5.96
C HIS A 214 -14.73 12.97 -6.30
N SER A 215 -13.53 13.39 -5.90
CA SER A 215 -13.06 14.77 -6.07
C SER A 215 -13.90 15.83 -5.33
N GLN A 216 -14.86 15.43 -4.51
CA GLN A 216 -15.70 16.33 -3.71
C GLN A 216 -15.24 16.34 -2.24
N PRO A 217 -15.14 17.51 -1.60
CA PRO A 217 -14.84 17.59 -0.16
C PRO A 217 -15.85 16.82 0.66
N ILE A 218 -15.36 16.07 1.65
CA ILE A 218 -16.23 15.31 2.55
C ILE A 218 -16.05 15.72 4.00
N LYS A 219 -17.17 15.81 4.72
CA LYS A 219 -17.16 16.01 6.17
C LYS A 219 -16.68 14.73 6.84
N SER A 220 -15.68 14.85 7.72
CA SER A 220 -15.13 13.73 8.47
C SER A 220 -15.28 13.93 9.98
N THR A 221 -15.47 12.83 10.70
CA THR A 221 -15.43 12.80 12.17
C THR A 221 -14.01 12.47 12.61
N ILE A 222 -13.38 13.36 13.38
CA ILE A 222 -12.04 13.13 13.91
C ILE A 222 -12.14 12.39 15.24
N ILE A 223 -11.45 11.25 15.34
CA ILE A 223 -11.34 10.44 16.54
C ILE A 223 -9.89 10.42 17.00
N LYS A 224 -9.61 10.86 18.22
CA LYS A 224 -8.30 10.69 18.86
C LYS A 224 -8.31 9.41 19.69
N VAL A 225 -7.36 8.53 19.43
CA VAL A 225 -7.09 7.31 20.21
C VAL A 225 -5.80 7.57 20.98
N LYS A 226 -5.95 7.90 22.26
CA LYS A 226 -4.87 7.78 23.24
C LYS A 226 -4.50 6.31 23.35
#